data_AF-A0A738E6Z0-F1
#
_entry.id   AF-A0A738E6Z0-F1
#
_cell.length_a   1.000
_cell.length_b   1.000
_cell.length_c   1.000
_cell.angle_alpha   90.00
_cell.angle_beta   90.00
_cell.angle_gamma   90.00
#
_symmetry.space_group_name_H-M   'P 1'
#
loop_
_entity.id
_entity.type
_entity.pdbx_description
1 polymer ?
#
loop_
_entity_poly.entity_id
_entity_poly.type
_entity_poly.pdbx_seq_one_letter_code
_entity_poly.pdbx_strand_id
1 'polypeptide(L)' 'MSVMFDPQAAIYPFPPKSTPLNDDEKQFYREKIKRLLKERNAVMVAHYYTDPEIQQLAE' A
#
# COMPACT_ATOMS: atom_id res chain seq x y z
N MET A 1 22.98 9.67 -33.15
CA MET A 1 22.04 10.64 -32.56
C MET A 1 21.79 10.23 -31.12
N SER A 2 22.35 10.97 -30.15
CA SER A 2 22.07 10.75 -28.72
C SER A 2 20.82 11.56 -28.39
N VAL A 3 19.74 10.87 -28.03
CA VAL A 3 18.54 11.52 -27.49
C VAL A 3 18.88 11.82 -26.04
N MET A 4 19.23 13.07 -25.74
CA MET A 4 19.44 13.49 -24.36
C MET A 4 18.09 13.51 -23.67
N PHE A 5 17.95 12.74 -22.60
CA PHE A 5 16.79 12.77 -21.71
C PHE A 5 16.78 14.13 -21.01
N ASP A 6 15.76 14.95 -21.29
CA ASP A 6 15.50 16.19 -20.57
C ASP A 6 14.56 15.88 -19.38
N PRO A 7 15.09 15.78 -18.15
CA PRO A 7 14.28 15.49 -16.97
C PRO A 7 13.27 16.59 -16.65
N GLN A 8 13.43 17.81 -17.19
CA GLN A 8 12.50 18.92 -16.97
C GLN A 8 11.26 18.83 -17.88
N ALA A 9 11.34 18.09 -18.98
CA ALA A 9 10.20 17.84 -19.88
C ALA A 9 9.30 16.69 -19.41
N ALA A 10 9.77 15.86 -18.47
CA ALA A 10 9.03 14.73 -17.92
C ALA A 10 8.11 15.18 -16.77
N ILE A 11 6.98 15.82 -17.10
CA ILE A 11 5.90 15.98 -16.13
C ILE A 11 5.27 14.59 -15.95
N TYR A 12 5.69 13.86 -14.92
CA TYR A 12 5.05 12.62 -14.50
C TYR A 12 4.03 12.95 -13.39
N PRO A 13 2.74 13.15 -13.72
CA PRO A 13 1.75 13.42 -12.69
C PRO A 13 1.54 12.17 -11.86
N PHE A 14 1.91 12.23 -10.58
CA PHE A 14 1.48 11.19 -9.64
C PHE A 14 -0.05 11.22 -9.53
N PRO A 15 -0.71 10.05 -9.49
CA PRO A 15 -2.12 10.02 -9.20
C PRO A 15 -2.37 10.67 -7.83
N PRO A 16 -3.54 11.31 -7.63
CA PRO A 16 -3.91 11.80 -6.31
C PRO A 16 -3.87 10.64 -5.31
N LYS A 17 -3.47 10.94 -4.08
CA LYS A 17 -3.50 9.96 -2.99
C LYS A 17 -4.94 9.45 -2.82
N SER A 18 -5.07 8.15 -2.55
CA SER A 18 -6.37 7.55 -2.23
C SER A 18 -6.97 8.18 -0.99
N THR A 19 -8.30 8.28 -0.96
CA THR A 19 -9.04 8.73 0.22
C THR A 19 -8.75 7.80 1.41
N PRO A 20 -8.52 8.35 2.62
CA PRO A 20 -8.39 7.55 3.83
C PRO A 20 -9.66 6.73 4.09
N LEU A 21 -9.48 5.50 4.59
CA LEU A 21 -10.58 4.66 5.07
C LEU A 21 -11.14 5.23 6.38
N ASN A 22 -12.45 5.09 6.58
CA ASN A 22 -13.05 5.32 7.89
C ASN A 22 -12.79 4.14 8.85
N ASP A 23 -13.13 4.29 10.13
CA ASP A 23 -12.80 3.31 11.17
C ASP A 23 -13.50 1.96 10.96
N ASP A 24 -14.75 1.96 10.48
CA ASP A 24 -15.50 0.72 10.18
C ASP A 24 -14.87 -0.04 9.00
N GLU A 25 -14.47 0.69 7.95
CA GLU A 25 -13.77 0.12 6.79
C GLU A 25 -12.42 -0.48 7.20
N LYS A 26 -11.65 0.23 8.03
CA LYS A 26 -10.38 -0.28 8.56
C LYS A 26 -10.57 -1.59 9.32
N GLN A 27 -11.54 -1.62 10.25
CA GLN A 27 -11.83 -2.80 11.05
C GLN A 27 -12.28 -3.98 10.17
N PHE A 28 -13.15 -3.72 9.20
CA PHE A 28 -13.60 -4.72 8.23
C PHE A 28 -12.41 -5.34 7.46
N TYR A 29 -11.53 -4.51 6.90
CA TYR A 29 -10.39 -5.00 6.13
C TYR A 29 -9.37 -5.72 6.99
N ARG A 30 -9.11 -5.25 8.22
CA ARG A 30 -8.23 -5.92 9.18
C ARG A 30 -8.66 -7.36 9.43
N GLU A 31 -9.94 -7.58 9.73
CA GLU A 31 -10.47 -8.93 9.99
C GLU A 31 -10.51 -9.79 8.72
N LYS A 32 -10.84 -9.18 7.57
CA LYS A 32 -10.77 -9.85 6.28
C LYS A 32 -9.35 -10.33 5.96
N ILE A 33 -8.33 -9.50 6.18
CA ILE A 33 -6.92 -9.84 5.93
C ILE A 33 -6.50 -11.01 6.82
N LYS A 34 -6.73 -10.94 8.14
CA LYS A 34 -6.40 -12.03 9.07
C LYS A 34 -7.03 -13.36 8.65
N ARG A 35 -8.31 -13.34 8.29
CA ARG A 35 -9.02 -14.52 7.79
C ARG A 35 -8.34 -15.10 6.54
N LEU A 36 -8.03 -14.25 5.57
CA LEU A 36 -7.43 -14.66 4.30
C LEU A 36 -6.00 -15.20 4.45
N LEU A 37 -5.21 -14.65 5.39
CA LEU A 37 -3.87 -15.17 5.69
C LEU A 37 -3.94 -16.60 6.20
N LYS A 38 -4.87 -16.90 7.12
CA LYS A 38 -5.10 -18.26 7.61
C LYS A 38 -5.64 -19.19 6.52
N GLU A 39 -6.65 -18.75 5.77
CA GLU A 39 -7.27 -19.54 4.69
C GLU A 39 -6.26 -19.93 3.61
N ARG A 40 -5.28 -19.07 3.33
CA ARG A 40 -4.28 -19.30 2.28
C ARG A 40 -2.95 -19.82 2.78
N ASN A 41 -2.80 -20.05 4.09
CA ASN A 41 -1.50 -20.31 4.72
C ASN A 41 -0.44 -19.29 4.26
N ALA A 42 -0.81 -18.01 4.30
CA ALA A 42 -0.02 -16.90 3.79
C ALA A 42 0.50 -16.02 4.93
N VAL A 43 1.57 -15.28 4.65
CA VAL A 43 2.20 -14.31 5.56
C VAL A 43 2.15 -12.93 4.91
N MET A 44 1.86 -11.91 5.71
CA MET A 44 1.89 -10.52 5.23
C MET A 44 3.28 -9.93 5.41
N VAL A 45 3.78 -9.21 4.40
CA VAL A 45 5.07 -8.51 4.45
C VAL A 45 4.81 -7.02 4.31
N ALA A 46 5.15 -6.26 5.34
CA ALA A 46 5.05 -4.80 5.36
C ALA A 46 6.45 -4.18 5.46
N HIS A 47 6.63 -2.99 4.86
CA HIS A 47 7.85 -2.20 5.08
C HIS A 47 7.63 -1.23 6.24
N TYR A 48 8.68 -0.92 7.01
CA TYR A 48 8.60 -0.06 8.20
C TYR A 48 8.04 1.35 7.99
N TYR A 49 7.96 1.83 6.74
CA TYR A 49 7.43 3.16 6.39
C TYR A 49 5.99 3.14 5.84
N THR A 50 5.31 1.99 5.89
CA THR A 50 3.89 1.90 5.57
C THR A 50 3.00 2.21 6.78
N ASP A 51 1.69 2.26 6.55
CA ASP A 51 0.68 2.51 7.59
C ASP A 51 0.90 1.60 8.83
N PRO A 52 0.95 2.15 10.07
CA PRO A 52 1.17 1.38 11.28
C PRO A 52 0.21 0.19 11.46
N GLU A 53 -1.01 0.30 10.95
CA GLU A 53 -2.00 -0.77 11.04
C GLU A 53 -1.62 -1.99 10.19
N ILE A 54 -0.95 -1.77 9.06
CA ILE A 54 -0.46 -2.83 8.17
C ILE A 54 0.81 -3.45 8.75
N GLN A 55 1.69 -2.66 9.36
CA GLN A 55 2.87 -3.18 10.06
C GLN A 55 2.46 -4.16 11.18
N GLN A 56 1.47 -3.80 12.01
CA GLN A 56 0.95 -4.66 13.09
C GLN A 56 0.37 -6.00 12.62
N LEU A 57 -0.06 -6.08 11.36
CA LEU A 57 -0.61 -7.31 10.79
C LEU A 57 0.49 -8.21 10.21
N ALA A 58 1.70 -7.69 10.02
CA ALA A 58 2.86 -8.42 9.52
C ALA A 58 3.82 -8.89 10.64
N GLU A 59 3.80 -8.24 11.81
CA GLU A 59 4.49 -8.65 13.04
C GLU A 59 3.72 -9.73 13.82
#